data_AF-A0A4Y8C9K5-F1
#
_entry.id   AF-A0A4Y8C9K5-F1
#
_cell.length_a   1.000
_cell.length_b   1.000
_cell.length_c   1.000
_cell.angle_alpha   90.00
_cell.angle_beta   90.00
_cell.angle_gamma   90.00
#
_symmetry.space_group_name_H-M   'P 1'
#
loop_
_entity.id
_entity.type
_entity.pdbx_description
1 polymer ?
#
loop_
_entity_poly.entity_id
_entity_poly.type
_entity_poly.pdbx_seq_one_letter_code
_entity_poly.pdbx_strand_id
1 'polypeptide(L)'
;WERLGDACNDYSQKKLYIYDSGYATIADVRAILRRLKSQDESIGLCVIDYIGLMMSNSNFNDRHLQVSEISRGLKLLARELDMPIIALSQLNRGLEQRANKRPLMSDLRESGAIEQDADAI
;
A
#
# COMPACT_ATOMS: atom_id res chain seq x y z
N TRP A 1 -7.74 -21.30 -24.99
CA TRP A 1 -8.16 -19.92 -25.28
C TRP A 1 -9.49 -19.57 -24.63
N GLU A 2 -10.49 -20.47 -24.57
CA GLU A 2 -11.74 -20.25 -23.82
C GLU A 2 -11.52 -19.76 -22.37
N ARG A 3 -10.72 -20.48 -21.57
CA ARG A 3 -10.42 -20.08 -20.18
C ARG A 3 -9.87 -18.66 -20.04
N LEU A 4 -9.15 -18.15 -21.03
CA LEU A 4 -8.63 -16.77 -21.02
C LEU A 4 -9.75 -15.78 -21.35
N GLY A 5 -10.57 -16.09 -22.36
CA GLY A 5 -11.74 -15.28 -22.71
C GLY A 5 -12.72 -15.15 -21.55
N ASP A 6 -13.00 -16.26 -20.87
CA ASP A 6 -13.88 -16.28 -19.70
C ASP A 6 -13.34 -15.40 -18.56
N ALA A 7 -12.04 -15.51 -18.27
CA ALA A 7 -11.39 -14.70 -17.25
C ALA A 7 -11.41 -13.20 -17.62
N CYS A 8 -11.08 -12.85 -18.88
CA CYS A 8 -11.15 -11.46 -19.33
C CYS A 8 -12.57 -10.89 -19.20
N ASN A 9 -13.59 -11.68 -19.54
CA ASN A 9 -14.98 -11.24 -19.42
C ASN A 9 -15.37 -11.05 -17.95
N ASP A 10 -15.04 -12.00 -17.07
CA ASP A 10 -15.28 -11.90 -15.63
C ASP A 10 -14.62 -10.65 -15.02
N TYR A 11 -13.33 -10.40 -15.29
CA TYR A 11 -12.63 -9.22 -14.77
C TYR A 11 -13.11 -7.90 -15.37
N SER A 12 -13.59 -7.89 -16.62
CA SER A 12 -14.11 -6.67 -17.25
C SER A 12 -15.36 -6.10 -16.56
N GLN A 13 -16.12 -6.96 -15.87
CA GLN A 13 -17.34 -6.60 -15.15
C GLN A 13 -17.07 -6.30 -13.68
N LYS A 14 -15.86 -6.54 -13.17
CA LYS A 14 -15.50 -6.27 -11.78
C LYS A 14 -15.14 -4.81 -11.58
N LYS A 15 -15.47 -4.30 -10.39
CA LYS A 15 -15.11 -2.96 -9.93
C LYS A 15 -13.66 -2.94 -9.46
N LEU A 16 -12.75 -3.20 -10.39
CA LEU A 16 -11.30 -3.21 -10.19
C LEU A 16 -10.70 -2.01 -10.92
N TYR A 17 -10.05 -1.14 -10.15
CA TYR A 17 -9.38 0.05 -10.67
C TYR A 17 -7.89 -0.07 -10.43
N ILE A 18 -7.08 0.13 -11.48
CA ILE A 18 -5.63 0.03 -11.41
C ILE A 18 -5.05 1.39 -11.77
N TYR A 19 -4.18 1.91 -10.89
CA TYR A 19 -3.44 3.14 -11.09
C TYR A 19 -1.96 2.80 -11.16
N ASP A 20 -1.40 2.89 -12.36
CA ASP A 20 0.02 2.72 -12.62
C ASP A 20 0.65 4.11 -12.83
N SER A 21 1.19 4.67 -11.77
CA SER A 21 1.93 5.93 -11.78
C SER A 21 3.26 5.74 -11.08
N GLY A 22 4.37 6.18 -11.69
CA GLY A 22 5.72 5.83 -11.22
C GLY A 22 6.05 6.24 -9.78
N TYR A 23 5.69 7.45 -9.36
CA TYR A 23 5.88 7.91 -7.99
C TYR A 23 4.59 8.57 -7.49
N ALA A 24 3.87 7.88 -6.60
CA ALA A 24 2.67 8.40 -5.97
C ALA A 24 3.00 8.92 -4.57
N THR A 25 2.49 10.11 -4.24
CA THR A 25 2.48 10.64 -2.88
C THR A 25 1.20 10.23 -2.16
N ILE A 26 1.16 10.37 -0.83
CA ILE A 26 -0.06 10.16 -0.05
C ILE A 26 -1.18 11.09 -0.51
N ALA A 27 -0.83 12.31 -0.94
CA ALA A 27 -1.80 13.28 -1.44
C ALA A 27 -2.43 12.82 -2.76
N ASP A 28 -1.64 12.22 -3.66
CA ASP A 28 -2.13 11.65 -4.92
C ASP A 28 -3.07 10.48 -4.65
N VAL A 29 -2.67 9.55 -3.78
CA VAL A 29 -3.50 8.41 -3.37
C VAL A 29 -4.81 8.90 -2.75
N ARG A 30 -4.77 9.89 -1.86
CA ARG A 30 -5.97 10.49 -1.26
C ARG A 30 -6.90 11.08 -2.33
N ALA A 31 -6.36 11.86 -3.27
CA ALA A 31 -7.15 12.48 -4.33
C ALA A 31 -7.82 11.43 -5.23
N ILE A 32 -7.08 10.38 -5.59
CA ILE A 32 -7.58 9.25 -6.38
C ILE A 32 -8.70 8.54 -5.62
N LEU A 33 -8.47 8.11 -4.38
CA LEU A 33 -9.46 7.34 -3.62
C LEU A 33 -10.72 8.13 -3.31
N ARG A 34 -10.61 9.42 -2.97
CA ARG A 34 -11.79 10.29 -2.77
C ARG A 34 -12.62 10.43 -4.03
N ARG A 35 -11.97 10.68 -5.18
CA ARG A 35 -12.65 10.76 -6.46
C ARG A 35 -13.35 9.44 -6.78
N LEU A 36 -12.63 8.33 -6.64
CA LEU A 36 -13.14 7.00 -6.93
C LEU A 36 -14.35 6.65 -6.05
N LYS A 37 -14.26 6.89 -4.74
CA LYS A 37 -15.35 6.63 -3.78
C LYS A 37 -16.57 7.55 -4.00
N SER A 38 -16.36 8.77 -4.51
CA SER A 38 -17.46 9.65 -4.92
C SER A 38 -18.18 9.19 -6.19
N GLN A 39 -17.49 8.45 -7.06
CA GLN A 39 -18.06 7.87 -8.27
C GLN A 39 -18.74 6.52 -8.01
N ASP A 40 -18.21 5.75 -7.05
CA ASP A 40 -18.74 4.45 -6.68
C ASP A 40 -18.54 4.17 -5.18
N GLU A 41 -19.61 4.28 -4.41
CA GLU A 41 -19.58 4.07 -2.95
C GLU A 41 -19.28 2.61 -2.55
N SER A 42 -19.39 1.66 -3.48
CA SER A 42 -19.13 0.23 -3.20
C SER A 42 -17.65 -0.12 -3.10
N ILE A 43 -16.76 0.83 -3.38
CA ILE A 43 -15.32 0.63 -3.21
C ILE A 43 -14.99 0.54 -1.72
N GLY A 44 -14.63 -0.67 -1.31
CA GLY A 44 -14.37 -1.03 0.07
C GLY A 44 -12.94 -1.47 0.37
N LEU A 45 -12.00 -1.37 -0.58
CA LEU A 45 -10.61 -1.78 -0.37
C LEU A 45 -9.65 -0.98 -1.26
N CYS A 46 -8.51 -0.59 -0.69
CA CYS A 46 -7.35 -0.11 -1.44
C CYS A 46 -6.16 -1.04 -1.21
N VAL A 47 -5.41 -1.34 -2.27
CA VAL A 47 -4.15 -2.08 -2.20
C VAL A 47 -3.05 -1.20 -2.80
N ILE A 48 -1.91 -1.13 -2.11
CA ILE A 48 -0.73 -0.35 -2.53
C ILE A 48 0.45 -1.29 -2.71
N ASP A 49 0.95 -1.39 -3.94
CA ASP A 49 2.12 -2.19 -4.32
C ASP A 49 3.25 -1.28 -4.82
N TYR A 50 4.27 -0.96 -4.04
CA TYR A 50 4.45 -1.16 -2.60
C TYR A 50 4.89 0.17 -1.98
N ILE A 51 4.74 0.36 -0.68
CA ILE A 51 4.97 1.67 -0.01
C ILE A 51 6.39 2.21 -0.19
N GLY A 52 7.35 1.33 -0.46
CA GLY A 52 8.75 1.68 -0.71
C GLY A 52 8.98 2.44 -2.02
N LEU A 53 7.99 2.55 -2.90
CA LEU A 53 8.02 3.41 -4.10
C LEU A 53 7.31 4.75 -3.90
N MET A 54 6.55 4.91 -2.81
CA MET A 54 5.87 6.17 -2.51
C MET A 54 6.86 7.24 -2.04
N MET A 55 6.60 8.48 -2.46
CA MET A 55 7.37 9.65 -2.07
C MET A 55 6.66 10.42 -0.97
N SER A 56 7.43 10.91 0.00
CA SER A 56 6.96 11.94 0.91
C SER A 56 7.19 13.32 0.28
N ASN A 57 6.30 14.27 0.54
CA ASN A 57 6.48 15.68 0.15
C ASN A 57 7.55 16.39 0.99
N SER A 58 8.04 15.74 2.04
CA SER A 58 9.04 16.26 2.95
C SER A 58 10.45 15.99 2.42
N ASN A 59 11.34 16.99 2.47
CA ASN A 59 12.77 16.88 2.12
C ASN A 59 13.58 16.09 3.18
N PHE A 60 13.04 15.00 3.71
CA PHE A 60 13.81 14.13 4.59
C PHE A 60 14.85 13.38 3.76
N ASN A 61 16.13 13.56 4.09
CA ASN A 61 17.20 12.71 3.55
C ASN A 61 17.10 11.26 4.07
N ASP A 62 16.37 11.05 5.16
CA ASP A 62 16.20 9.75 5.78
C ASP A 62 14.94 9.04 5.27
N ARG A 63 15.14 7.91 4.59
CA ARG A 63 14.05 7.08 4.06
C ARG A 63 13.16 6.50 5.17
N HIS A 64 13.70 6.25 6.36
CA HIS A 64 12.93 5.72 7.49
C HIS A 64 11.85 6.71 7.94
N LEU A 65 12.19 8.00 7.98
CA LEU A 65 11.24 9.06 8.31
C LEU A 65 10.15 9.19 7.23
N GLN A 66 10.52 9.07 5.95
CA GLN A 66 9.55 9.10 4.86
C GLN A 66 8.55 7.94 4.95
N VAL A 67 9.05 6.71 5.17
CA VAL A 67 8.19 5.52 5.32
C VAL A 67 7.28 5.66 6.55
N SER A 68 7.78 6.24 7.63
CA SER A 68 6.98 6.52 8.82
C SER A 68 5.87 7.53 8.55
N GLU A 69 6.14 8.58 7.79
CA GLU A 69 5.14 9.55 7.37
C GLU A 69 4.09 8.93 6.43
N ILE A 70 4.54 8.08 5.50
CA ILE A 70 3.66 7.32 4.59
C ILE A 70 2.73 6.41 5.37
N SER A 71 3.29 5.56 6.25
CA SER A 71 2.55 4.67 7.12
C SER A 71 1.44 5.40 7.89
N ARG A 72 1.79 6.47 8.60
CA ARG A 72 0.83 7.28 9.35
C ARG A 72 -0.22 7.92 8.45
N GLY A 73 0.19 8.44 7.30
CA GLY A 73 -0.73 9.05 6.33
C GLY A 73 -1.74 8.05 5.77
N LEU A 74 -1.31 6.81 5.50
CA LEU A 74 -2.18 5.73 5.08
C LEU A 74 -3.17 5.32 6.19
N LYS A 75 -2.70 5.22 7.44
CA LYS A 75 -3.58 4.94 8.59
C LYS A 75 -4.67 6.00 8.76
N LEU A 76 -4.31 7.27 8.64
CA LEU A 76 -5.26 8.37 8.69
C LEU A 76 -6.23 8.33 7.50
N LEU A 77 -5.74 8.05 6.29
CA LEU A 77 -6.56 7.93 5.10
C LEU A 77 -7.56 6.78 5.18
N ALA A 78 -7.15 5.63 5.73
CA ALA A 78 -8.03 4.48 5.96
C ALA A 78 -9.19 4.84 6.90
N ARG A 79 -8.91 5.57 7.99
CA ARG A 79 -9.93 6.08 8.92
C ARG A 79 -10.83 7.14 8.30
N GLU A 80 -10.23 8.06 7.54
CA GLU A 80 -10.95 9.14 6.86
C GLU A 80 -11.96 8.61 5.85
N LEU A 81 -11.57 7.57 5.10
CA LEU A 81 -12.42 6.95 4.08
C LEU A 81 -13.28 5.81 4.63
N ASP A 82 -13.17 5.45 5.91
CA ASP A 82 -13.78 4.25 6.49
C ASP A 82 -13.59 3.02 5.59
N MET A 83 -12.33 2.76 5.24
CA MET A 83 -11.97 1.75 4.25
C MET A 83 -10.61 1.12 4.57
N PRO A 84 -10.47 -0.22 4.55
CA PRO A 84 -9.19 -0.88 4.71
C PRO A 84 -8.21 -0.53 3.59
N ILE A 85 -6.95 -0.33 3.97
CA ILE A 85 -5.82 -0.15 3.06
C ILE A 85 -4.81 -1.26 3.33
N ILE A 86 -4.52 -2.07 2.31
CA ILE A 86 -3.48 -3.08 2.34
C ILE A 86 -2.24 -2.49 1.68
N ALA A 87 -1.19 -2.26 2.46
CA ALA A 87 0.08 -1.75 1.99
C ALA A 87 1.11 -2.87 1.93
N LEU A 88 1.67 -3.13 0.75
CA LEU A 88 2.77 -4.06 0.61
C LEU A 88 4.05 -3.37 1.08
N SER A 89 4.88 -4.10 1.83
CA SER A 89 6.18 -3.66 2.29
C SER A 89 7.22 -4.73 2.00
N GLN A 90 8.41 -4.30 1.57
CA GLN A 90 9.53 -5.19 1.30
C GLN A 90 10.37 -5.38 2.57
N LEU A 91 10.74 -6.62 2.85
CA LEU A 91 11.62 -6.95 3.98
C LEU A 91 13.09 -6.72 3.64
N ASN A 92 13.91 -6.49 4.68
CA ASN A 92 15.36 -6.41 4.50
C ASN A 92 15.94 -7.76 4.02
N ARG A 93 16.86 -7.71 3.04
CA ARG A 93 17.55 -8.88 2.47
C ARG A 93 18.41 -9.65 3.47
N GLY A 94 18.73 -9.06 4.63
CA GLY A 94 19.41 -9.74 5.74
C GLY A 94 18.67 -11.00 6.21
N LEU A 95 17.35 -11.11 5.96
CA LEU A 95 16.58 -12.32 6.17
C LEU A 95 17.15 -13.54 5.43
N GLU A 96 17.69 -13.36 4.24
CA GLU A 96 18.20 -14.45 3.40
C GLU A 96 19.47 -15.11 3.95
N GLN A 97 20.23 -14.37 4.77
CA GLN A 97 21.49 -14.81 5.37
C GLN A 97 21.28 -15.65 6.63
N ARG A 98 20.06 -15.65 7.19
CA ARG A 98 19.74 -16.42 8.40
C ARG A 98 19.48 -17.89 8.04
N ALA A 99 19.91 -18.79 8.92
CA ALA A 99 19.62 -20.22 8.81
C ALA A 99 18.09 -20.49 8.82
N ASN A 100 17.35 -19.72 9.62
CA ASN A 100 15.90 -19.69 9.61
C ASN A 100 15.41 -18.44 8.86
N LYS A 101 14.78 -18.66 7.70
CA LYS A 101 14.29 -17.62 6.78
C LYS A 101 12.84 -17.18 7.08
N ARG A 102 12.29 -17.54 8.24
CA ARG A 102 10.97 -17.05 8.66
C ARG A 102 11.05 -15.55 8.93
N PRO A 103 10.19 -14.73 8.30
CA PRO A 103 10.07 -13.31 8.61
C PRO A 103 9.76 -13.06 10.09
N LEU A 104 10.39 -12.03 10.63
CA LEU A 104 10.22 -11.51 11.99
C LEU A 104 9.92 -10.01 11.92
N MET A 105 9.32 -9.46 12.97
CA MET A 105 9.09 -8.00 13.07
C MET A 105 10.38 -7.20 12.96
N SER A 106 11.51 -7.76 13.39
CA SER A 106 12.83 -7.14 13.23
C SER A 106 13.24 -6.93 11.77
N ASP A 107 12.63 -7.63 10.81
CA ASP A 107 12.89 -7.44 9.38
C ASP A 107 12.17 -6.20 8.82
N LEU A 108 11.19 -5.67 9.56
CA LEU A 108 10.52 -4.39 9.32
C LEU A 108 11.13 -3.25 10.16
N ARG A 109 12.21 -3.51 10.92
CA ARG A 109 12.76 -2.58 11.93
C ARG A 109 13.23 -1.24 11.38
N GLU A 110 13.65 -1.22 10.11
CA GLU A 110 13.92 0.00 9.34
C GLU A 110 12.64 0.81 9.05
N SER A 111 11.50 0.40 9.58
CA SER A 111 10.20 1.02 9.39
C SER A 111 9.36 0.80 10.65
N GLY A 112 9.94 1.04 11.83
CA GLY A 112 9.27 0.81 13.12
C GLY A 112 7.91 1.53 13.28
N ALA A 113 7.65 2.57 12.50
CA ALA A 113 6.33 3.19 12.43
C ALA A 113 5.27 2.30 11.76
N ILE A 114 5.62 1.46 10.79
CA ILE A 114 4.70 0.48 10.18
C ILE A 114 4.16 -0.45 11.25
N GLU A 115 5.01 -0.95 12.13
CA GLU A 115 4.61 -1.82 13.25
C GLU A 115 3.64 -1.13 14.20
N GLN A 116 3.80 0.17 14.42
CA GLN A 116 2.97 0.92 15.36
C GLN A 116 1.64 1.41 14.76
N ASP A 117 1.62 1.72 13.47
CA ASP A 117 0.46 2.28 12.79
C ASP A 117 -0.48 1.21 12.22
N ALA A 118 0.04 0.03 11.87
CA ALA A 118 -0.74 -1.05 11.26
C ALA A 118 -1.65 -1.74 12.29
N ASP A 119 -2.90 -2.00 11.89
CA ASP A 119 -3.81 -2.82 12.71
C ASP A 119 -3.47 -4.31 12.61
N ALA A 120 -2.87 -4.74 11.50
CA ALA A 120 -2.47 -6.12 11.23
C ALA A 120 -1.22 -6.15 10.33
N ILE A 121 -0.33 -7.11 10.59
CA ILE A 121 0.92 -7.39 9.87
C ILE A 121 1.02 -8.87 9.56
#